data_AF-A0A6U6QA16-F1
#
_entry.id   AF-A0A6U6QA16-F1
#
_cell.length_a   1.000
_cell.length_b   1.000
_cell.length_c   1.000
_cell.angle_alpha   90.00
_cell.angle_beta   90.00
_cell.angle_gamma   90.00
#
_symmetry.space_group_name_H-M   'P 1'
#
loop_
_entity.id
_entity.type
_entity.pdbx_description
1 polymer ?
#
loop_
_entity_poly.entity_id
_entity_poly.type
_entity_poly.pdbx_seq_one_letter_code
_entity_poly.pdbx_strand_id
1 'polypeptide(L)'
;MPRGKTPTRPKAGEGGKAPAVDAERVGRVFQAWDLNGDGFIMAEELASVLKKVDGKLWTDRKIGSLVAAVDRNKDGKIDYREFVAWVCGPSKPEDKDQKDRKAIIAAMATVPAEAPAAPGAGSGRVEDSPEVDGLLARIFALYDQDGDERLERLELLEGEEKRRGRLDFGPKQRKEVIEWFKSSGAEGSVADGLFLSREKWRAAVVPLACEAGGLDDEARRDPAQVARCLADRWLAPLEAAMPKKAAAAAPAPDEAAPAAPKEPPAYPLTIPFTELKDRLVEAISFNKNVLVLSSGLGEVETFFNYQMTSHVDCKELIGEMFVRKTMTKEEAQDRVRSAMTKAMNSNGFCKPLWFRFANTAFDLASLCGETVPAEVFDKEAWTIDAAYRKGFFDDGHKFGLEVEDGKKWKEFYVVISSTFDLEMAQKSLSNVIPSFDKLAVLIVDPASIA
;
A
#
# COMPACT_ATOMS: atom_id res chain seq x y z
N MET A 1 71.79 -33.18 -28.88
CA MET A 1 72.12 -33.31 -27.44
C MET A 1 71.51 -32.14 -26.67
N PRO A 2 71.21 -32.32 -25.37
CA PRO A 2 70.10 -31.68 -24.66
C PRO A 2 70.55 -30.67 -23.59
N ARG A 3 69.57 -30.26 -22.75
CA ARG A 3 69.63 -29.61 -21.41
C ARG A 3 69.41 -28.09 -21.45
N GLY A 4 68.51 -27.49 -20.67
CA GLY A 4 67.62 -28.00 -19.63
C GLY A 4 66.61 -26.90 -19.25
N LYS A 5 65.41 -27.32 -18.84
CA LYS A 5 64.32 -26.47 -18.37
C LYS A 5 64.67 -25.86 -17.01
N THR A 6 64.50 -24.55 -16.87
CA THR A 6 64.14 -23.89 -15.61
C THR A 6 62.91 -23.03 -15.89
N PRO A 7 61.80 -23.17 -15.15
CA PRO A 7 60.63 -22.32 -15.33
C PRO A 7 60.89 -20.99 -14.61
N THR A 8 61.13 -19.93 -15.37
CA THR A 8 61.13 -18.56 -14.86
C THR A 8 59.69 -18.16 -14.51
N ARG A 9 59.46 -18.00 -13.22
CA ARG A 9 58.28 -17.40 -12.57
C ARG A 9 57.82 -16.15 -13.33
N PRO A 10 56.59 -16.10 -13.90
CA PRO A 10 56.04 -14.85 -14.37
C PRO A 10 55.83 -13.93 -13.16
N LYS A 11 56.15 -12.65 -13.39
CA LYS A 11 56.05 -11.54 -12.43
C LYS A 11 54.76 -11.62 -11.63
N ALA A 12 54.88 -11.34 -10.33
CA ALA A 12 53.76 -11.13 -9.44
C ALA A 12 52.79 -10.15 -10.09
N GLY A 13 51.65 -10.68 -10.54
CA GLY A 13 50.45 -9.87 -10.72
C GLY A 13 50.16 -9.22 -9.38
N GLU A 14 49.82 -7.95 -9.43
CA GLU A 14 49.43 -7.12 -8.31
C GLU A 14 48.40 -7.87 -7.45
N GLY A 15 48.89 -8.50 -6.38
CA GLY A 15 48.05 -8.97 -5.31
C GLY A 15 47.50 -7.73 -4.63
N GLY A 16 46.22 -7.45 -4.86
CA GLY A 16 45.48 -6.40 -4.17
C GLY A 16 45.70 -6.52 -2.67
N LYS A 17 46.49 -5.59 -2.14
CA LYS A 17 46.68 -5.36 -0.71
C LYS A 17 45.29 -5.18 -0.08
N ALA A 18 44.95 -6.00 0.91
CA ALA A 18 43.74 -5.79 1.70
C ALA A 18 43.74 -4.34 2.21
N PRO A 19 42.62 -3.59 2.11
CA PRO A 19 42.61 -2.19 2.46
C PRO A 19 42.92 -2.06 3.96
N ALA A 20 43.98 -1.32 4.28
CA ALA A 20 44.24 -0.91 5.65
C ALA A 20 43.05 -0.03 6.07
N VAL A 21 42.36 -0.42 7.14
CA VAL A 21 41.23 0.37 7.66
C VAL A 21 41.84 1.60 8.34
N ASP A 22 41.71 2.77 7.71
CA ASP A 22 42.28 4.02 8.22
C ASP A 22 41.68 4.36 9.58
N ALA A 23 42.53 4.64 10.58
CA ALA A 23 42.11 4.95 11.95
C ALA A 23 41.15 6.15 12.03
N GLU A 24 41.31 7.13 11.14
CA GLU A 24 40.37 8.27 10.99
C GLU A 24 38.96 7.83 10.61
N ARG A 25 38.84 6.83 9.73
CA ARG A 25 37.55 6.33 9.27
C ARG A 25 36.85 5.53 10.36
N VAL A 26 37.60 4.77 11.15
CA VAL A 26 37.05 4.05 12.31
C VAL A 26 36.54 5.02 13.37
N GLY A 27 37.27 6.12 13.63
CA GLY A 27 36.84 7.20 14.51
C GLY A 27 35.51 7.84 14.10
N ARG A 28 35.35 8.18 12.81
CA ARG A 28 34.12 8.80 12.31
C ARG A 28 32.92 7.85 12.35
N VAL A 29 33.13 6.57 12.10
CA VAL A 29 32.05 5.59 12.20
C VAL A 29 31.63 5.37 13.65
N PHE A 30 32.57 5.36 14.60
CA PHE A 30 32.25 5.31 16.02
C PHE A 30 31.36 6.50 16.44
N GLN A 31 31.73 7.72 16.03
CA GLN A 31 30.93 8.92 16.29
C GLN A 31 29.56 8.91 15.62
N ALA A 32 29.41 8.28 14.45
CA ALA A 32 28.12 8.17 13.78
C ALA A 32 27.19 7.15 14.44
N TRP A 33 27.73 6.24 15.26
CA TRP A 33 26.97 5.18 15.92
C TRP A 33 26.68 5.52 17.38
N ASP A 34 27.51 6.35 18.01
CA ASP A 34 27.27 7.03 19.28
C ASP A 34 26.25 8.17 19.07
N LEU A 35 24.96 7.82 19.06
CA LEU A 35 23.86 8.74 18.75
C LEU A 35 23.65 9.82 19.81
N ASN A 36 24.03 9.53 21.05
CA ASN A 36 23.88 10.44 22.18
C ASN A 36 25.16 11.24 22.49
N GLY A 37 26.30 10.86 21.91
CA GLY A 37 27.59 11.54 22.03
C GLY A 37 28.30 11.34 23.36
N ASP A 38 27.98 10.27 24.11
CA ASP A 38 28.54 9.98 25.43
C ASP A 38 29.93 9.31 25.39
N GLY A 39 30.40 8.96 24.19
CA GLY A 39 31.69 8.33 23.95
C GLY A 39 31.67 6.80 24.05
N PHE A 40 30.49 6.19 24.17
CA PHE A 40 30.27 4.75 24.22
C PHE A 40 29.14 4.35 23.26
N ILE A 41 29.18 3.12 22.75
CA ILE A 41 28.07 2.59 21.93
C ILE A 41 27.28 1.59 22.76
N MET A 42 26.02 1.91 23.05
CA MET A 42 25.11 1.01 23.75
C MET A 42 24.43 0.03 22.80
N ALA A 43 23.90 -1.07 23.35
CA ALA A 43 23.24 -2.11 22.55
C ALA A 43 22.04 -1.58 21.73
N GLU A 44 21.32 -0.61 22.27
CA GLU A 44 20.17 0.04 21.64
C GLU A 44 20.59 0.93 20.46
N GLU A 45 21.71 1.63 20.60
CA GLU A 45 22.28 2.47 19.55
C GLU A 45 22.84 1.60 18.43
N LEU A 46 23.57 0.53 18.78
CA LEU A 46 24.03 -0.47 17.84
C LEU A 46 22.87 -1.17 17.12
N ALA A 47 21.78 -1.47 17.83
CA ALA A 47 20.57 -2.04 17.25
C ALA A 47 19.92 -1.10 16.24
N SER A 48 19.81 0.18 16.61
CA SER A 48 19.21 1.19 15.75
C SER A 48 19.94 1.34 14.42
N VAL A 49 21.28 1.24 14.43
CA VAL A 49 22.10 1.37 13.22
C VAL A 49 22.10 0.07 12.42
N LEU A 50 22.30 -1.09 13.05
CA LEU A 50 22.36 -2.37 12.35
C LEU A 50 21.00 -2.79 11.76
N LYS A 51 19.89 -2.49 12.43
CA LYS A 51 18.54 -2.72 11.90
C LYS A 51 18.17 -1.79 10.75
N LYS A 52 18.72 -0.57 10.71
CA LYS A 52 18.56 0.35 9.56
C LYS A 52 19.22 -0.19 8.29
N VAL A 53 20.28 -0.98 8.44
CA VAL A 53 20.98 -1.60 7.31
C VAL A 53 20.25 -2.85 6.84
N ASP A 54 19.85 -3.74 7.77
CA ASP A 54 19.07 -4.94 7.46
C ASP A 54 18.33 -5.46 8.72
N GLY A 55 17.10 -4.98 8.92
CA GLY A 55 16.28 -5.33 10.08
C GLY A 55 15.83 -6.80 10.16
N LYS A 56 15.94 -7.57 9.06
CA LYS A 56 15.62 -9.01 9.06
C LYS A 56 16.80 -9.86 9.55
N LEU A 57 18.05 -9.42 9.32
CA LEU A 57 19.25 -10.11 9.78
C LEU A 57 19.61 -9.77 11.23
N TRP A 58 19.46 -8.50 11.62
CA TRP A 58 19.90 -7.97 12.90
C TRP A 58 18.75 -7.90 13.92
N THR A 59 18.35 -9.07 14.43
CA THR A 59 17.37 -9.17 15.53
C THR A 59 17.99 -8.75 16.86
N ASP A 60 17.17 -8.32 17.82
CA ASP A 60 17.64 -7.88 19.16
C ASP A 60 18.49 -8.95 19.85
N ARG A 61 18.15 -10.23 19.65
CA ARG A 61 18.91 -11.37 20.17
C ARG A 61 20.30 -11.50 19.54
N LYS A 62 20.43 -11.21 18.24
CA LYS A 62 21.71 -11.28 17.51
C LYS A 62 22.59 -10.09 17.85
N ILE A 63 21.99 -8.91 18.01
CA ILE A 63 22.68 -7.68 18.44
C ILE A 63 23.19 -7.81 19.87
N GLY A 64 22.38 -8.29 20.81
CA GLY A 64 22.82 -8.53 22.19
C GLY A 64 23.98 -9.53 22.29
N SER A 65 23.97 -10.56 21.44
CA SER A 65 25.08 -11.53 21.36
C SER A 65 26.36 -10.90 20.79
N LEU A 66 26.22 -9.95 19.87
CA LEU A 66 27.35 -9.21 19.29
C LEU A 66 27.98 -8.26 20.31
N VAL A 67 27.17 -7.50 21.05
CA VAL A 67 27.65 -6.60 22.11
C VAL A 67 28.44 -7.39 23.15
N ALA A 68 27.89 -8.51 23.63
CA ALA A 68 28.56 -9.36 24.61
C ALA A 68 29.87 -10.01 24.12
N ALA A 69 30.09 -10.09 22.81
CA ALA A 69 31.33 -10.62 22.23
C ALA A 69 32.41 -9.53 22.05
N VAL A 70 32.01 -8.26 21.96
CA VAL A 70 32.90 -7.11 21.74
C VAL A 70 33.28 -6.44 23.05
N ASP A 71 32.32 -6.32 23.97
CA ASP A 71 32.49 -5.80 25.32
C ASP A 71 33.37 -6.73 26.17
N ARG A 72 34.65 -6.36 26.32
CA ARG A 72 35.66 -7.16 27.03
C ARG A 72 35.68 -6.87 28.51
N ASN A 73 35.37 -5.63 28.88
CA ASN A 73 35.35 -5.19 30.26
C ASN A 73 34.03 -5.57 30.98
N LYS A 74 33.00 -5.96 30.21
CA LYS A 74 31.65 -6.38 30.62
C LYS A 74 30.84 -5.30 31.31
N ASP A 75 31.01 -4.04 30.91
CA ASP A 75 30.24 -2.91 31.42
C ASP A 75 28.89 -2.71 30.70
N GLY A 76 28.61 -3.53 29.68
CA GLY A 76 27.38 -3.51 28.89
C GLY A 76 27.39 -2.45 27.80
N LYS A 77 28.51 -1.76 27.59
CA LYS A 77 28.73 -0.75 26.56
C LYS A 77 29.99 -1.11 25.76
N ILE A 78 30.14 -0.52 24.58
CA ILE A 78 31.34 -0.71 23.76
C ILE A 78 32.13 0.59 23.75
N ASP A 79 33.33 0.58 24.34
CA ASP A 79 34.22 1.74 24.31
C ASP A 79 34.99 1.83 22.97
N TYR A 80 35.58 3.00 22.70
CA TYR A 80 36.31 3.24 21.45
C TYR A 80 37.48 2.24 21.22
N ARG A 81 38.18 1.83 22.28
CA ARG A 81 39.31 0.89 22.17
C ARG A 81 38.82 -0.52 21.88
N GLU A 82 37.70 -0.93 22.46
CA GLU A 82 37.04 -2.20 22.18
C GLU A 82 36.49 -2.24 20.75
N PHE A 83 35.86 -1.16 20.30
CA PHE A 83 35.39 -1.00 18.93
C PHE A 83 36.54 -1.09 17.91
N VAL A 84 37.64 -0.37 18.14
CA VAL A 84 38.83 -0.43 17.25
C VAL A 84 39.47 -1.82 17.28
N ALA A 85 39.56 -2.47 18.44
CA ALA A 85 40.07 -3.83 18.54
C ALA A 85 39.17 -4.83 17.79
N TRP A 86 37.86 -4.62 17.79
CA TRP A 86 36.91 -5.44 17.06
C TRP A 86 36.90 -5.17 15.56
N VAL A 87 37.12 -3.93 15.10
CA VAL A 87 37.16 -3.59 13.67
C VAL A 87 38.52 -3.91 13.04
N CYS A 88 39.62 -3.66 13.75
CA CYS A 88 40.99 -3.77 13.23
C CYS A 88 41.79 -4.97 13.77
N GLY A 89 41.24 -5.76 14.71
CA GLY A 89 41.95 -6.89 15.32
C GLY A 89 42.18 -8.07 14.35
N PRO A 90 43.30 -8.81 14.52
CA PRO A 90 43.59 -9.99 13.71
C PRO A 90 42.67 -11.16 14.11
N SER A 91 41.81 -11.62 13.21
CA SER A 91 40.92 -12.77 13.43
C SER A 91 41.47 -14.03 12.74
N LYS A 92 41.46 -15.17 13.44
CA LYS A 92 41.84 -16.47 12.87
C LYS A 92 40.82 -16.88 11.78
N PRO A 93 41.25 -17.61 10.73
CA PRO A 93 40.44 -17.85 9.52
C PRO A 93 39.29 -18.87 9.67
N GLU A 94 38.92 -19.32 10.88
CA GLU A 94 37.95 -20.41 11.07
C GLU A 94 36.68 -20.03 11.85
N ASP A 95 36.40 -18.74 12.12
CA ASP A 95 35.18 -18.32 12.83
C ASP A 95 33.98 -18.04 11.90
N LYS A 96 32.82 -18.61 12.24
CA LYS A 96 31.51 -18.40 11.55
C LYS A 96 31.08 -16.92 11.53
N ASP A 97 31.68 -16.09 12.38
CA ASP A 97 31.41 -14.66 12.52
C ASP A 97 32.06 -13.80 11.43
N GLN A 98 32.85 -14.41 10.52
CA GLN A 98 33.52 -13.68 9.44
C GLN A 98 32.54 -13.09 8.41
N LYS A 99 31.34 -13.70 8.24
CA LYS A 99 30.28 -13.16 7.36
C LYS A 99 29.61 -11.94 7.97
N ASP A 100 29.34 -11.99 9.27
CA ASP A 100 28.72 -10.89 10.02
C ASP A 100 29.69 -9.70 10.15
N ARG A 101 30.98 -9.95 10.41
CA ARG A 101 32.02 -8.92 10.43
C ARG A 101 32.21 -8.25 9.06
N LYS A 102 32.11 -8.99 7.95
CA LYS A 102 32.14 -8.44 6.58
C LYS A 102 30.91 -7.59 6.25
N ALA A 103 29.72 -8.04 6.64
CA ALA A 103 28.48 -7.28 6.42
C ALA A 103 28.50 -5.94 7.16
N ILE A 104 29.05 -5.94 8.38
CA ILE A 104 29.22 -4.74 9.18
C ILE A 104 30.26 -3.80 8.57
N ILE A 105 31.45 -4.28 8.19
CA ILE A 105 32.46 -3.44 7.51
C ILE A 105 31.92 -2.86 6.18
N ALA A 106 31.05 -3.59 5.48
CA ALA A 106 30.35 -3.09 4.29
C ALA A 106 29.32 -1.99 4.65
N ALA A 107 28.60 -2.12 5.77
CA ALA A 107 27.72 -1.07 6.30
C ALA A 107 28.52 0.18 6.75
N MET A 108 29.74 0.02 7.26
CA MET A 108 30.67 1.13 7.56
C MET A 108 31.15 1.88 6.30
N ALA A 109 30.87 1.38 5.09
CA ALA A 109 31.17 2.06 3.83
C ALA A 109 29.96 2.83 3.25
N THR A 110 28.77 2.68 3.81
CA THR A 110 27.52 3.24 3.27
C THR A 110 26.95 4.41 4.09
N VAL A 111 27.61 4.84 5.16
CA VAL A 111 27.19 6.02 5.95
C VAL A 111 27.94 7.27 5.44
N PRO A 112 27.26 8.31 4.92
CA PRO A 112 27.90 9.58 4.57
C PRO A 112 28.31 10.31 5.85
N ALA A 113 29.50 10.92 5.81
CA ALA A 113 30.03 11.72 6.91
C ALA A 113 29.34 13.08 6.97
N GLU A 114 28.38 13.28 7.86
CA GLU A 114 28.00 14.63 8.30
C GLU A 114 27.39 14.61 9.71
N ALA A 115 28.07 15.28 10.65
CA ALA A 115 27.63 15.54 12.02
C ALA A 115 27.02 16.96 12.08
N PRO A 116 26.12 17.26 13.03
CA PRO A 116 25.39 18.53 13.05
C PRO A 116 26.23 19.65 13.66
N ALA A 117 26.25 20.81 13.02
CA ALA A 117 26.75 22.06 13.59
C ALA A 117 25.61 23.08 13.75
N ALA A 118 25.57 23.72 14.92
CA ALA A 118 24.61 24.74 15.34
C ALA A 118 24.77 26.08 14.56
N PRO A 119 23.86 27.06 14.75
CA PRO A 119 23.36 27.92 13.67
C PRO A 119 24.29 29.06 13.28
N GLY A 120 24.34 29.33 11.96
CA GLY A 120 24.96 30.50 11.36
C GLY A 120 24.01 31.14 10.35
N ALA A 121 23.83 32.45 10.47
CA ALA A 121 22.87 33.26 9.74
C ALA A 121 23.05 33.28 8.21
N GLY A 122 21.92 33.34 7.50
CA GLY A 122 21.76 34.13 6.27
C GLY A 122 22.12 33.46 4.95
N SER A 123 21.11 32.87 4.29
CA SER A 123 20.87 32.92 2.84
C SER A 123 19.74 31.93 2.52
N GLY A 124 18.49 32.39 2.54
CA GLY A 124 17.31 31.54 2.36
C GLY A 124 17.34 30.80 1.03
N ARG A 125 17.63 29.50 1.08
CA ARG A 125 17.13 28.56 0.06
C ARG A 125 15.70 28.21 0.44
N VAL A 126 14.86 28.05 -0.57
CA VAL A 126 13.49 27.51 -0.40
C VAL A 126 13.50 26.12 0.25
N GLU A 127 14.64 25.44 0.25
CA GLU A 127 14.87 24.11 0.82
C GLU A 127 14.57 24.03 2.34
N ASP A 128 14.65 25.15 3.10
CA ASP A 128 14.45 25.18 4.57
C ASP A 128 13.42 26.23 5.03
N SER A 129 12.30 26.39 4.31
CA SER A 129 11.24 27.33 4.71
C SER A 129 10.18 26.66 5.59
N PRO A 130 10.07 27.00 6.90
CA PRO A 130 9.09 26.39 7.80
C PRO A 130 7.63 26.62 7.38
N GLU A 131 7.36 27.68 6.62
CA GLU A 131 6.02 27.98 6.08
C GLU A 131 5.64 27.00 4.95
N VAL A 132 6.56 26.74 4.03
CA VAL A 132 6.38 25.77 2.95
C VAL A 132 6.28 24.36 3.53
N ASP A 133 7.10 24.05 4.54
CA ASP A 133 7.11 22.77 5.26
C ASP A 133 5.78 22.52 5.95
N GLY A 134 5.26 23.53 6.66
CA GLY A 134 3.97 23.45 7.34
C GLY A 134 2.82 23.20 6.37
N LEU A 135 2.82 23.85 5.21
CA LEU A 135 1.81 23.63 4.17
C LEU A 135 1.93 22.24 3.55
N LEU A 136 3.14 21.80 3.21
CA LEU A 136 3.37 20.48 2.62
C LEU A 136 3.02 19.35 3.59
N ALA A 137 3.36 19.48 4.87
CA ALA A 137 3.01 18.51 5.90
C ALA A 137 1.48 18.43 6.07
N ARG A 138 0.81 19.58 6.02
CA ARG A 138 -0.65 19.63 6.11
C ARG A 138 -1.30 18.99 4.89
N ILE A 139 -0.84 19.28 3.68
CA ILE A 139 -1.36 18.66 2.45
C ILE A 139 -1.04 17.16 2.44
N PHE A 140 0.16 16.75 2.86
CA PHE A 140 0.55 15.34 2.99
C PHE A 140 -0.41 14.61 3.92
N ALA A 141 -0.70 15.16 5.10
CA ALA A 141 -1.66 14.59 6.05
C ALA A 141 -3.11 14.57 5.55
N LEU A 142 -3.46 15.35 4.51
CA LEU A 142 -4.77 15.24 3.86
C LEU A 142 -4.82 14.12 2.82
N TYR A 143 -3.65 13.70 2.33
CA TYR A 143 -3.52 12.63 1.35
C TYR A 143 -3.29 11.27 2.03
N ASP A 144 -2.42 11.24 3.04
CA ASP A 144 -2.13 10.11 3.94
C ASP A 144 -3.34 9.84 4.84
N GLN A 145 -4.12 8.82 4.49
CA GLN A 145 -5.42 8.54 5.13
C GLN A 145 -5.28 7.63 6.34
N ASP A 146 -4.29 6.76 6.34
CA ASP A 146 -4.05 5.82 7.44
C ASP A 146 -3.04 6.36 8.47
N GLY A 147 -2.34 7.45 8.14
CA GLY A 147 -1.44 8.17 9.04
C GLY A 147 -0.11 7.45 9.26
N ASP A 148 0.29 6.55 8.34
CA ASP A 148 1.50 5.76 8.44
C ASP A 148 2.77 6.53 7.98
N GLU A 149 2.60 7.79 7.59
CA GLU A 149 3.61 8.70 7.05
C GLU A 149 4.18 8.28 5.68
N ARG A 150 3.46 7.43 4.94
CA ARG A 150 3.83 6.95 3.61
C ARG A 150 2.69 7.17 2.64
N LEU A 151 2.93 8.03 1.66
CA LEU A 151 1.89 8.30 0.68
C LEU A 151 1.86 7.21 -0.40
N GLU A 152 0.89 6.32 -0.32
CA GLU A 152 0.73 5.23 -1.28
C GLU A 152 0.04 5.67 -2.57
N ARG A 153 0.13 4.83 -3.61
CA ARG A 153 -0.46 5.11 -4.93
C ARG A 153 -1.97 5.39 -4.85
N LEU A 154 -2.71 4.66 -4.02
CA LEU A 154 -4.17 4.80 -3.92
C LEU A 154 -4.55 6.09 -3.21
N GLU A 155 -3.84 6.42 -2.14
CA GLU A 155 -4.00 7.65 -1.38
C GLU A 155 -3.67 8.89 -2.21
N LEU A 156 -2.60 8.83 -2.99
CA LEU A 156 -2.25 9.90 -3.93
C LEU A 156 -3.35 10.11 -4.98
N LEU A 157 -3.89 9.03 -5.55
CA LEU A 157 -4.97 9.12 -6.54
C LEU A 157 -6.23 9.73 -5.94
N GLU A 158 -6.58 9.35 -4.71
CA GLU A 158 -7.77 9.87 -4.04
C GLU A 158 -7.60 11.33 -3.60
N GLY A 159 -6.41 11.70 -3.10
CA GLY A 159 -6.06 13.08 -2.79
C GLY A 159 -6.12 13.99 -4.03
N GLU A 160 -5.56 13.53 -5.15
CA GLU A 160 -5.62 14.26 -6.42
C GLU A 160 -7.05 14.39 -6.97
N GLU A 161 -7.86 13.35 -6.84
CA GLU A 161 -9.27 13.35 -7.22
C GLU A 161 -10.07 14.38 -6.38
N LYS A 162 -9.80 14.45 -5.07
CA LYS A 162 -10.39 15.46 -4.18
C LYS A 162 -9.95 16.87 -4.55
N ARG A 163 -8.66 17.07 -4.85
CA ARG A 163 -8.09 18.39 -5.20
C ARG A 163 -8.58 18.93 -6.54
N ARG A 164 -8.66 18.06 -7.56
CA ARG A 164 -9.00 18.46 -8.95
C ARG A 164 -10.49 18.38 -9.26
N GLY A 165 -11.28 17.74 -8.41
CA GLY A 165 -12.72 17.57 -8.56
C GLY A 165 -13.11 16.33 -9.38
N ARG A 166 -14.19 15.66 -8.96
CA ARG A 166 -14.63 14.35 -9.49
C ARG A 166 -14.93 14.33 -11.00
N LEU A 167 -15.37 15.44 -11.59
CA LEU A 167 -15.80 15.48 -13.00
C LEU A 167 -14.63 15.52 -14.00
N ASP A 168 -13.44 16.00 -13.58
CA ASP A 168 -12.28 16.18 -14.48
C ASP A 168 -11.17 15.15 -14.25
N PHE A 169 -11.36 14.19 -13.32
CA PHE A 169 -10.35 13.21 -12.92
C PHE A 169 -10.55 11.82 -13.57
N GLY A 170 -10.47 11.80 -14.91
CA GLY A 170 -10.66 10.61 -15.74
C GLY A 170 -9.41 9.74 -15.93
N PRO A 171 -9.46 8.72 -16.81
CA PRO A 171 -8.37 7.75 -17.02
C PRO A 171 -7.05 8.39 -17.44
N LYS A 172 -7.11 9.48 -18.22
CA LYS A 172 -5.93 10.22 -18.67
C LYS A 172 -5.22 10.86 -17.47
N GLN A 173 -5.97 11.56 -16.61
CA GLN A 173 -5.44 12.22 -15.42
C GLN A 173 -4.92 11.21 -14.39
N ARG A 174 -5.61 10.08 -14.19
CA ARG A 174 -5.12 9.00 -13.33
C ARG A 174 -3.81 8.41 -13.83
N LYS A 175 -3.68 8.22 -15.15
CA LYS A 175 -2.43 7.75 -15.77
C LYS A 175 -1.29 8.77 -15.57
N GLU A 176 -1.55 10.05 -15.78
CA GLU A 176 -0.58 11.14 -15.54
C GLU A 176 -0.10 11.15 -14.08
N VAL A 177 -1.01 11.03 -13.11
CA VAL A 177 -0.67 10.97 -11.67
C VAL A 177 0.15 9.73 -11.32
N ILE A 178 -0.17 8.56 -11.90
CA ILE A 178 0.60 7.33 -11.66
C ILE A 178 2.00 7.39 -12.30
N GLU A 179 2.11 7.94 -13.51
CA GLU A 179 3.40 8.14 -14.17
C GLU A 179 4.27 9.12 -13.37
N TRP A 180 3.68 10.22 -12.89
CA TRP A 180 4.34 11.16 -12.00
C TRP A 180 4.78 10.50 -10.69
N PHE A 181 3.93 9.71 -10.03
CA PHE A 181 4.28 9.01 -8.79
C PHE A 181 5.53 8.14 -8.95
N LYS A 182 5.62 7.41 -10.07
CA LYS A 182 6.78 6.57 -10.37
C LYS A 182 8.04 7.38 -10.66
N SER A 183 7.93 8.53 -11.33
CA SER A 183 9.07 9.39 -11.63
C SER A 183 9.50 10.28 -10.45
N SER A 184 8.65 10.42 -9.44
CA SER A 184 8.90 11.20 -8.21
C SER A 184 9.86 10.52 -7.22
N GLY A 185 10.42 9.36 -7.59
CA GLY A 185 11.32 8.61 -6.74
C GLY A 185 10.61 7.85 -5.63
N ALA A 186 9.41 7.32 -5.91
CA ALA A 186 8.69 6.44 -5.00
C ALA A 186 9.58 5.27 -4.54
N GLU A 187 9.53 5.02 -3.24
CA GLU A 187 10.34 4.06 -2.52
C GLU A 187 9.55 2.76 -2.33
N GLY A 188 10.26 1.66 -2.05
CA GLY A 188 9.64 0.34 -1.88
C GLY A 188 9.79 -0.56 -3.11
N SER A 189 9.09 -1.70 -3.08
CA SER A 189 9.19 -2.74 -4.11
C SER A 189 7.83 -2.99 -4.75
N VAL A 190 7.81 -3.55 -5.96
CA VAL A 190 6.54 -3.91 -6.63
C VAL A 190 5.75 -4.96 -5.83
N ALA A 191 6.42 -5.73 -4.98
CA ALA A 191 5.80 -6.76 -4.13
C ALA A 191 5.25 -6.18 -2.81
N ASP A 192 5.94 -5.19 -2.23
CA ASP A 192 5.62 -4.63 -0.90
C ASP A 192 4.80 -3.33 -0.98
N GLY A 193 4.58 -2.80 -2.19
CA GLY A 193 3.94 -1.50 -2.39
C GLY A 193 4.98 -0.39 -2.60
N LEU A 194 4.67 0.53 -3.51
CA LEU A 194 5.44 1.76 -3.74
C LEU A 194 4.77 2.89 -2.97
N PHE A 195 5.57 3.71 -2.30
CA PHE A 195 5.10 4.87 -1.52
C PHE A 195 6.03 6.08 -1.66
N LEU A 196 5.54 7.28 -1.35
CA LEU A 196 6.36 8.48 -1.21
C LEU A 196 6.53 8.84 0.26
N SER A 197 7.77 8.90 0.73
CA SER A 197 8.09 9.51 2.03
C SER A 197 7.89 11.02 1.98
N ARG A 198 7.78 11.68 3.15
CA ARG A 198 7.62 13.15 3.24
C ARG A 198 8.72 13.91 2.51
N GLU A 199 9.94 13.40 2.53
CA GLU A 199 11.08 13.99 1.84
C GLU A 199 10.94 13.92 0.31
N LYS A 200 10.56 12.75 -0.23
CA LYS A 200 10.32 12.56 -1.67
C LYS A 200 9.12 13.35 -2.15
N TRP A 201 8.05 13.36 -1.35
CA TRP A 201 6.87 14.17 -1.57
C TRP A 201 7.23 15.65 -1.71
N ARG A 202 7.93 16.21 -0.73
CA ARG A 202 8.41 17.61 -0.77
C ARG A 202 9.18 17.89 -2.05
N ALA A 203 10.17 17.07 -2.35
CA ALA A 203 11.04 17.26 -3.51
C ALA A 203 10.28 17.21 -4.84
N ALA A 204 9.22 16.41 -4.93
CA ALA A 204 8.43 16.24 -6.14
C ALA A 204 7.31 17.28 -6.29
N VAL A 205 6.71 17.72 -5.17
CA VAL A 205 5.54 18.60 -5.17
C VAL A 205 5.89 20.07 -5.36
N VAL A 206 6.99 20.53 -4.75
CA VAL A 206 7.38 21.95 -4.84
C VAL A 206 7.60 22.39 -6.30
N PRO A 207 8.33 21.65 -7.16
CA PRO A 207 8.47 22.00 -8.57
C PRO A 207 7.13 22.05 -9.32
N LEU A 208 6.22 21.11 -9.04
CA LEU A 208 4.89 21.08 -9.65
C LEU A 208 4.04 22.29 -9.25
N ALA A 209 4.07 22.66 -7.97
CA ALA A 209 3.33 23.81 -7.47
C ALA A 209 3.83 25.11 -8.12
N CYS A 210 5.14 25.22 -8.32
CA CYS A 210 5.77 26.35 -9.02
C CYS A 210 5.39 26.40 -10.51
N GLU A 211 5.39 25.27 -11.20
CA GLU A 211 5.01 25.18 -12.62
C GLU A 211 3.52 25.51 -12.81
N ALA A 212 2.64 24.93 -11.99
CA ALA A 212 1.21 25.20 -12.01
C ALA A 212 0.87 26.65 -11.61
N GLY A 213 1.72 27.28 -10.80
CA GLY A 213 1.64 28.69 -10.43
C GLY A 213 2.16 29.66 -11.49
N GLY A 214 2.84 29.15 -12.53
CA GLY A 214 3.50 29.99 -13.55
C GLY A 214 4.65 30.83 -12.98
N LEU A 215 5.30 30.38 -11.91
CA LEU A 215 6.40 31.10 -11.28
C LEU A 215 7.66 31.00 -12.15
N ASP A 216 8.29 32.14 -12.41
CA ASP A 216 9.61 32.22 -13.04
C ASP A 216 10.74 31.81 -12.08
N ASP A 217 11.97 31.69 -12.58
CA ASP A 217 13.11 31.18 -11.81
C ASP A 217 13.50 32.06 -10.61
N GLU A 218 13.10 33.33 -10.60
CA GLU A 218 13.34 34.27 -9.50
C GLU A 218 12.24 34.12 -8.44
N ALA A 219 10.98 34.07 -8.86
CA ALA A 219 9.82 33.80 -8.03
C ALA A 219 9.87 32.42 -7.34
N ARG A 220 10.46 31.41 -8.01
CA ARG A 220 10.68 30.06 -7.44
C ARG A 220 11.65 30.04 -6.27
N ARG A 221 12.48 31.09 -6.11
CA ARG A 221 13.42 31.22 -4.98
C ARG A 221 12.82 31.97 -3.80
N ASP A 222 11.61 32.52 -3.95
CA ASP A 222 10.88 33.20 -2.89
C ASP A 222 9.92 32.23 -2.20
N PRO A 223 10.21 31.80 -0.96
CA PRO A 223 9.36 30.85 -0.24
C PRO A 223 7.92 31.33 -0.05
N ALA A 224 7.69 32.64 0.03
CA ALA A 224 6.34 33.20 0.21
C ALA A 224 5.49 33.00 -1.06
N GLN A 225 6.11 33.08 -2.24
CA GLN A 225 5.42 32.83 -3.51
C GLN A 225 5.11 31.36 -3.71
N VAL A 226 6.04 30.47 -3.34
CA VAL A 226 5.83 29.02 -3.35
C VAL A 226 4.73 28.61 -2.37
N ALA A 227 4.75 29.16 -1.15
CA ALA A 227 3.73 28.93 -0.13
C ALA A 227 2.34 29.37 -0.60
N ARG A 228 2.23 30.56 -1.22
CA ARG A 228 0.97 31.04 -1.80
C ARG A 228 0.46 30.10 -2.89
N CYS A 229 1.32 29.62 -3.78
CA CYS A 229 0.93 28.66 -4.81
C CYS A 229 0.41 27.34 -4.22
N LEU A 230 1.09 26.79 -3.21
CA LEU A 230 0.63 25.59 -2.49
C LEU A 230 -0.70 25.83 -1.78
N ALA A 231 -0.88 26.99 -1.14
CA ALA A 231 -2.12 27.34 -0.46
C ALA A 231 -3.29 27.43 -1.44
N ASP A 232 -3.15 28.19 -2.53
CA ASP A 232 -4.24 28.50 -3.45
C ASP A 232 -4.61 27.33 -4.37
N ARG A 233 -3.61 26.58 -4.84
CA ARG A 233 -3.80 25.53 -5.87
C ARG A 233 -3.95 24.14 -5.30
N TRP A 234 -3.48 23.92 -4.08
CA TRP A 234 -3.48 22.59 -3.46
C TRP A 234 -4.32 22.55 -2.19
N LEU A 235 -3.95 23.34 -1.18
CA LEU A 235 -4.63 23.27 0.11
C LEU A 235 -6.09 23.77 0.05
N ALA A 236 -6.34 24.93 -0.55
CA ALA A 236 -7.68 25.51 -0.60
C ALA A 236 -8.72 24.64 -1.35
N PRO A 237 -8.42 24.01 -2.51
CA PRO A 237 -9.32 23.05 -3.13
C PRO A 237 -9.60 21.83 -2.27
N LEU A 238 -8.58 21.30 -1.58
CA LEU A 238 -8.74 20.17 -0.67
C LEU A 238 -9.62 20.52 0.53
N GLU A 239 -9.39 21.67 1.16
CA GLU A 239 -10.19 22.17 2.27
C GLU A 239 -11.63 22.52 1.85
N ALA A 240 -11.82 23.02 0.63
CA ALA A 240 -13.15 23.28 0.08
C ALA A 240 -13.92 22.00 -0.24
N ALA A 241 -13.22 20.92 -0.61
CA ALA A 241 -13.78 19.59 -0.81
C ALA A 241 -14.07 18.86 0.52
N MET A 242 -13.55 19.35 1.64
CA MET A 242 -13.85 18.81 2.97
C MET A 242 -15.20 19.32 3.48
N PRO A 243 -15.99 18.49 4.17
CA PRO A 243 -17.22 18.94 4.81
C PRO A 243 -16.87 20.00 5.87
N LYS A 244 -17.40 21.22 5.71
CA LYS A 244 -17.16 22.33 6.66
C LYS A 244 -17.66 21.93 8.04
N LYS A 245 -16.72 21.71 8.96
CA LYS A 245 -17.00 21.54 10.39
C LYS A 245 -17.56 22.85 10.93
N ALA A 246 -18.85 22.86 11.31
CA ALA A 246 -19.46 24.00 11.99
C ALA A 246 -18.69 24.31 13.29
N ALA A 247 -18.41 25.59 13.52
CA ALA A 247 -17.64 26.08 14.65
C ALA A 247 -18.32 25.74 16.00
N ALA A 248 -17.49 25.41 16.97
CA ALA A 248 -17.86 24.92 18.30
C ALA A 248 -18.84 25.83 19.06
N ALA A 249 -19.97 25.26 19.47
CA ALA A 249 -20.72 25.66 20.66
C ALA A 249 -20.60 24.54 21.71
N ALA A 250 -20.62 24.93 22.99
CA ALA A 250 -20.42 24.13 24.20
C ALA A 250 -21.24 22.81 24.24
N PRO A 251 -20.88 21.82 25.09
CA PRO A 251 -21.38 20.45 24.94
C PRO A 251 -22.88 20.38 25.25
N ALA A 252 -23.66 20.11 24.21
CA ALA A 252 -25.04 19.66 24.27
C ALA A 252 -25.09 18.21 23.74
N PRO A 253 -26.07 17.40 24.18
CA PRO A 253 -25.93 15.96 24.29
C PRO A 253 -26.00 15.27 22.93
N ASP A 254 -25.08 14.31 22.73
CA ASP A 254 -25.21 13.16 21.84
C ASP A 254 -25.99 13.43 20.53
N GLU A 255 -25.41 14.23 19.64
CA GLU A 255 -25.97 14.41 18.30
C GLU A 255 -25.47 13.26 17.43
N ALA A 256 -26.30 12.20 17.42
CA ALA A 256 -26.16 11.03 16.59
C ALA A 256 -25.79 11.42 15.16
N ALA A 257 -24.87 10.66 14.57
CA ALA A 257 -24.68 10.58 13.12
C ALA A 257 -26.06 10.61 12.43
N PRO A 258 -26.23 11.33 11.29
CA PRO A 258 -27.50 11.36 10.59
C PRO A 258 -27.97 9.92 10.50
N ALA A 259 -29.09 9.63 11.17
CA ALA A 259 -29.47 8.25 11.44
C ALA A 259 -29.41 7.51 10.11
N ALA A 260 -28.48 6.55 10.00
CA ALA A 260 -28.47 5.63 8.88
C ALA A 260 -29.92 5.18 8.69
N PRO A 261 -30.46 5.21 7.46
CA PRO A 261 -31.86 4.90 7.24
C PRO A 261 -32.19 3.64 8.06
N LYS A 262 -33.17 3.74 8.96
CA LYS A 262 -33.40 2.66 9.95
C LYS A 262 -33.76 1.34 9.28
N GLU A 263 -34.17 1.40 8.02
CA GLU A 263 -34.58 0.29 7.19
C GLU A 263 -33.97 0.43 5.78
N PRO A 264 -33.59 -0.69 5.16
CA PRO A 264 -33.09 -0.68 3.79
C PRO A 264 -34.17 -0.18 2.81
N PRO A 265 -33.79 0.46 1.69
CA PRO A 265 -34.74 0.83 0.66
C PRO A 265 -35.41 -0.42 0.06
N ALA A 266 -36.61 -0.24 -0.49
CA ALA A 266 -37.30 -1.31 -1.21
C ALA A 266 -36.59 -1.58 -2.55
N TYR A 267 -36.23 -2.84 -2.78
CA TYR A 267 -35.67 -3.33 -4.04
C TYR A 267 -36.75 -4.03 -4.86
N PRO A 268 -36.67 -4.01 -6.21
CA PRO A 268 -35.63 -3.41 -7.04
C PRO A 268 -35.68 -1.88 -7.07
N LEU A 269 -34.50 -1.25 -7.14
CA LEU A 269 -34.35 0.21 -7.14
C LEU A 269 -33.72 0.67 -8.47
N THR A 270 -34.41 1.55 -9.20
CA THR A 270 -33.86 2.19 -10.39
C THR A 270 -33.07 3.43 -10.01
N ILE A 271 -31.83 3.53 -10.50
CA ILE A 271 -30.86 4.57 -10.12
C ILE A 271 -30.17 5.15 -11.34
N PRO A 272 -29.77 6.43 -11.33
CA PRO A 272 -28.86 6.96 -12.32
C PRO A 272 -27.47 6.34 -12.15
N PHE A 273 -26.71 6.22 -13.24
CA PHE A 273 -25.37 5.62 -13.23
C PHE A 273 -24.41 6.33 -12.26
N THR A 274 -24.55 7.65 -12.10
CA THR A 274 -23.75 8.46 -11.17
C THR A 274 -23.93 8.06 -9.71
N GLU A 275 -25.08 7.49 -9.33
CA GLU A 275 -25.37 7.03 -7.97
C GLU A 275 -24.94 5.58 -7.71
N LEU A 276 -24.49 4.84 -8.73
CA LEU A 276 -24.19 3.41 -8.61
C LEU A 276 -23.23 3.10 -7.45
N LYS A 277 -22.16 3.89 -7.31
CA LYS A 277 -21.18 3.72 -6.23
C LYS A 277 -21.81 3.91 -4.85
N ASP A 278 -22.59 4.97 -4.68
CA ASP A 278 -23.16 5.33 -3.39
C ASP A 278 -24.23 4.30 -2.97
N ARG A 279 -25.00 3.79 -3.94
CA ARG A 279 -26.02 2.76 -3.73
C ARG A 279 -25.42 1.38 -3.43
N LEU A 280 -24.24 1.07 -3.95
CA LEU A 280 -23.48 -0.11 -3.53
C LEU A 280 -23.09 0.01 -2.06
N VAL A 281 -22.49 1.14 -1.64
CA VAL A 281 -22.11 1.41 -0.24
C VAL A 281 -23.32 1.33 0.70
N GLU A 282 -24.46 1.90 0.30
CA GLU A 282 -25.71 1.82 1.05
C GLU A 282 -26.16 0.37 1.25
N ALA A 283 -26.24 -0.43 0.18
CA ALA A 283 -26.64 -1.84 0.27
C ALA A 283 -25.71 -2.66 1.19
N ILE A 284 -24.39 -2.38 1.14
CA ILE A 284 -23.39 -3.04 1.98
C ILE A 284 -23.61 -2.69 3.45
N SER A 285 -23.97 -1.44 3.76
CA SER A 285 -24.28 -1.02 5.14
C SER A 285 -25.47 -1.75 5.73
N PHE A 286 -26.41 -2.20 4.89
CA PHE A 286 -27.53 -3.08 5.24
C PHE A 286 -27.21 -4.57 5.15
N ASN A 287 -25.93 -4.94 5.06
CA ASN A 287 -25.47 -6.32 4.96
C ASN A 287 -26.05 -7.08 3.75
N LYS A 288 -26.26 -6.41 2.62
CA LYS A 288 -26.78 -7.02 1.38
C LYS A 288 -25.67 -7.25 0.35
N ASN A 289 -25.77 -8.38 -0.36
CA ASN A 289 -25.10 -8.58 -1.65
C ASN A 289 -25.94 -7.92 -2.76
N VAL A 290 -25.30 -7.54 -3.87
CA VAL A 290 -25.94 -6.66 -4.86
C VAL A 290 -26.02 -7.32 -6.23
N LEU A 291 -27.19 -7.23 -6.87
CA LEU A 291 -27.38 -7.52 -8.28
C LEU A 291 -27.56 -6.21 -9.04
N VAL A 292 -26.69 -5.93 -9.99
CA VAL A 292 -26.75 -4.75 -10.85
C VAL A 292 -27.21 -5.15 -12.25
N LEU A 293 -28.38 -4.65 -12.63
CA LEU A 293 -28.98 -4.81 -13.94
C LEU A 293 -28.63 -3.59 -14.79
N SER A 294 -27.73 -3.79 -15.75
CA SER A 294 -27.24 -2.70 -16.60
C SER A 294 -28.06 -2.51 -17.86
N SER A 295 -29.02 -3.39 -18.19
CA SER A 295 -29.83 -3.31 -19.41
C SER A 295 -29.01 -3.11 -20.70
N GLY A 296 -27.79 -3.68 -20.76
CA GLY A 296 -26.90 -3.58 -21.92
C GLY A 296 -25.89 -2.43 -21.89
N LEU A 297 -25.86 -1.61 -20.83
CA LEU A 297 -24.89 -0.53 -20.67
C LEU A 297 -23.50 -1.10 -20.37
N GLY A 298 -22.53 -0.81 -21.24
CA GLY A 298 -21.14 -1.26 -21.10
C GLY A 298 -20.35 -0.45 -20.06
N GLU A 299 -20.80 0.75 -19.76
CA GLU A 299 -20.24 1.67 -18.77
C GLU A 299 -20.29 1.07 -17.35
N VAL A 300 -21.31 0.26 -17.05
CA VAL A 300 -21.43 -0.45 -15.78
C VAL A 300 -20.32 -1.50 -15.63
N GLU A 301 -20.02 -2.25 -16.69
CA GLU A 301 -18.91 -3.21 -16.66
C GLU A 301 -17.56 -2.49 -16.59
N THR A 302 -17.42 -1.39 -17.33
CA THR A 302 -16.24 -0.52 -17.25
C THR A 302 -16.02 0.00 -15.82
N PHE A 303 -17.09 0.46 -15.15
CA PHE A 303 -17.05 0.89 -13.76
C PHE A 303 -16.50 -0.22 -12.85
N PHE A 304 -17.04 -1.44 -12.93
CA PHE A 304 -16.59 -2.54 -12.09
C PHE A 304 -15.16 -2.98 -12.41
N ASN A 305 -14.74 -2.97 -13.68
CA ASN A 305 -13.36 -3.26 -14.06
C ASN A 305 -12.35 -2.31 -13.39
N TYR A 306 -12.73 -1.05 -13.16
CA TYR A 306 -11.86 -0.07 -12.52
C TYR A 306 -11.90 -0.10 -10.98
N GLN A 307 -13.01 -0.56 -10.40
CA GLN A 307 -13.20 -0.57 -8.94
C GLN A 307 -12.84 -1.92 -8.30
N MET A 308 -12.95 -3.02 -9.04
CA MET A 308 -12.88 -4.38 -8.47
C MET A 308 -11.67 -5.16 -8.98
N THR A 309 -10.78 -5.57 -8.07
CA THR A 309 -9.56 -6.32 -8.47
C THR A 309 -9.76 -7.83 -8.56
N SER A 310 -10.83 -8.36 -7.98
CA SER A 310 -11.15 -9.80 -7.98
C SER A 310 -12.51 -10.01 -8.63
N HIS A 311 -12.53 -10.67 -9.80
CA HIS A 311 -13.76 -10.93 -10.53
C HIS A 311 -13.76 -12.32 -11.18
N VAL A 312 -14.96 -12.78 -11.48
CA VAL A 312 -15.25 -14.02 -12.19
C VAL A 312 -16.08 -13.66 -13.42
N ASP A 313 -15.52 -13.85 -14.62
CA ASP A 313 -16.27 -13.70 -15.86
C ASP A 313 -17.04 -15.00 -16.18
N CYS A 314 -18.32 -15.02 -15.84
CA CYS A 314 -19.16 -16.19 -16.03
C CYS A 314 -19.40 -16.51 -17.51
N LYS A 315 -19.36 -15.51 -18.40
CA LYS A 315 -19.52 -15.72 -19.84
C LYS A 315 -18.27 -16.39 -20.41
N GLU A 316 -17.08 -16.01 -19.94
CA GLU A 316 -15.83 -16.68 -20.26
C GLU A 316 -15.85 -18.14 -19.78
N LEU A 317 -16.26 -18.39 -18.53
CA LEU A 317 -16.37 -19.76 -17.98
C LEU A 317 -17.29 -20.65 -18.84
N ILE A 318 -18.48 -20.17 -19.23
CA ILE A 318 -19.38 -20.90 -20.13
C ILE A 318 -18.68 -21.22 -21.45
N GLY A 319 -18.01 -20.21 -22.03
CA GLY A 319 -17.28 -20.35 -23.29
C GLY A 319 -16.19 -21.41 -23.22
N GLU A 320 -15.41 -21.44 -22.15
CA GLU A 320 -14.34 -22.41 -21.95
C GLU A 320 -14.88 -23.82 -21.67
N MET A 321 -15.91 -23.95 -20.83
CA MET A 321 -16.46 -25.24 -20.42
C MET A 321 -17.28 -25.92 -21.52
N PHE A 322 -18.24 -25.19 -22.11
CA PHE A 322 -19.26 -25.80 -22.98
C PHE A 322 -18.99 -25.59 -24.46
N VAL A 323 -18.39 -24.45 -24.84
CA VAL A 323 -18.14 -24.12 -26.25
C VAL A 323 -16.78 -24.65 -26.71
N ARG A 324 -15.71 -24.24 -26.04
CA ARG A 324 -14.33 -24.63 -26.36
C ARG A 324 -13.97 -26.00 -25.80
N LYS A 325 -14.61 -26.41 -24.69
CA LYS A 325 -14.33 -27.64 -23.94
C LYS A 325 -12.86 -27.74 -23.51
N THR A 326 -12.28 -26.59 -23.15
CA THR A 326 -10.89 -26.46 -22.71
C THR A 326 -10.75 -26.46 -21.20
N MET A 327 -11.85 -26.48 -20.47
CA MET A 327 -11.90 -26.45 -19.00
C MET A 327 -13.01 -27.35 -18.48
N THR A 328 -12.74 -28.14 -17.44
CA THR A 328 -13.76 -28.97 -16.79
C THR A 328 -14.57 -28.16 -15.77
N LYS A 329 -15.63 -28.77 -15.21
CA LYS A 329 -16.43 -28.13 -14.16
C LYS A 329 -15.62 -27.95 -12.88
N GLU A 330 -14.78 -28.90 -12.54
CA GLU A 330 -13.91 -28.89 -11.37
C GLU A 330 -12.85 -27.78 -11.49
N GLU A 331 -12.23 -27.64 -12.66
CA GLU A 331 -11.28 -26.55 -12.94
C GLU A 331 -11.95 -25.17 -12.88
N ALA A 332 -13.20 -25.06 -13.35
CA ALA A 332 -13.99 -23.84 -13.22
C ALA A 332 -14.30 -23.51 -11.75
N GLN A 333 -14.64 -24.52 -10.94
CA GLN A 333 -14.84 -24.38 -9.50
C GLN A 333 -13.56 -23.91 -8.80
N ASP A 334 -12.40 -24.46 -9.17
CA ASP A 334 -11.10 -24.04 -8.63
C ASP A 334 -10.76 -22.59 -9.02
N ARG A 335 -11.08 -22.18 -10.26
CA ARG A 335 -10.90 -20.79 -10.71
C ARG A 335 -11.77 -19.82 -9.91
N VAL A 336 -13.03 -20.18 -9.66
CA VAL A 336 -13.94 -19.38 -8.82
C VAL A 336 -13.44 -19.34 -7.37
N ARG A 337 -13.07 -20.48 -6.79
CA ARG A 337 -12.51 -20.54 -5.43
C ARG A 337 -11.24 -19.71 -5.30
N SER A 338 -10.35 -19.75 -6.28
CA SER A 338 -9.14 -18.92 -6.29
C SER A 338 -9.46 -17.42 -6.29
N ALA A 339 -10.45 -16.99 -7.08
CA ALA A 339 -10.90 -15.60 -7.09
C ALA A 339 -11.50 -15.18 -5.73
N MET A 340 -12.29 -16.06 -5.11
CA MET A 340 -12.85 -15.85 -3.76
C MET A 340 -11.76 -15.75 -2.70
N THR A 341 -10.79 -16.67 -2.70
CA THR A 341 -9.63 -16.63 -1.79
C THR A 341 -8.84 -15.34 -1.96
N LYS A 342 -8.58 -14.91 -3.20
CA LYS A 342 -7.91 -13.63 -3.47
C LYS A 342 -8.72 -12.42 -2.99
N ALA A 343 -10.04 -12.47 -3.06
CA ALA A 343 -10.89 -11.42 -2.55
C ALA A 343 -10.84 -11.36 -1.01
N MET A 344 -10.86 -12.50 -0.33
CA MET A 344 -10.89 -12.54 1.14
C MET A 344 -9.52 -12.41 1.80
N ASN A 345 -8.44 -12.87 1.15
CA ASN A 345 -7.10 -12.98 1.73
C ASN A 345 -6.06 -12.13 0.99
N SER A 346 -6.35 -10.84 0.79
CA SER A 346 -5.45 -9.91 0.08
C SER A 346 -4.78 -8.96 1.07
N ASN A 347 -3.47 -9.14 1.33
CA ASN A 347 -2.61 -8.18 2.07
C ASN A 347 -3.28 -7.51 3.29
N GLY A 348 -3.98 -8.32 4.10
CA GLY A 348 -4.57 -7.85 5.35
C GLY A 348 -5.88 -7.07 5.22
N PHE A 349 -6.61 -7.16 4.08
CA PHE A 349 -7.99 -6.67 3.91
C PHE A 349 -8.82 -7.55 2.98
N CYS A 350 -10.15 -7.45 3.11
CA CYS A 350 -11.08 -8.15 2.22
C CYS A 350 -11.59 -7.19 1.14
N LYS A 351 -11.67 -7.68 -0.09
CA LYS A 351 -12.12 -6.94 -1.27
C LYS A 351 -13.46 -7.48 -1.75
N PRO A 352 -14.25 -6.67 -2.47
CA PRO A 352 -15.47 -7.16 -3.06
C PRO A 352 -15.17 -8.19 -4.16
N LEU A 353 -16.09 -9.14 -4.33
CA LEU A 353 -16.03 -10.16 -5.38
C LEU A 353 -17.09 -9.87 -6.43
N TRP A 354 -16.65 -9.65 -7.67
CA TRP A 354 -17.55 -9.35 -8.77
C TRP A 354 -17.78 -10.56 -9.69
N PHE A 355 -19.02 -11.00 -9.84
CA PHE A 355 -19.44 -11.95 -10.87
C PHE A 355 -20.05 -11.22 -12.06
N ARG A 356 -19.41 -11.34 -13.22
CA ARG A 356 -19.88 -10.75 -14.47
C ARG A 356 -20.67 -11.80 -15.25
N PHE A 357 -21.99 -11.65 -15.31
CA PHE A 357 -22.86 -12.52 -16.10
C PHE A 357 -22.97 -12.07 -17.56
N ALA A 358 -22.71 -10.78 -17.83
CA ALA A 358 -22.96 -10.16 -19.13
C ALA A 358 -24.39 -10.49 -19.60
N ASN A 359 -24.55 -10.98 -20.83
CA ASN A 359 -25.83 -11.37 -21.42
C ASN A 359 -26.16 -12.86 -21.25
N THR A 360 -25.66 -13.51 -20.20
CA THR A 360 -25.87 -14.95 -19.96
C THR A 360 -26.60 -15.21 -18.65
N ALA A 361 -27.36 -16.31 -18.62
CA ALA A 361 -27.95 -16.86 -17.39
C ALA A 361 -27.06 -18.00 -16.88
N PHE A 362 -25.85 -17.66 -16.43
CA PHE A 362 -24.91 -18.65 -15.93
C PHE A 362 -25.47 -19.35 -14.69
N ASP A 363 -25.47 -20.68 -14.71
CA ASP A 363 -25.93 -21.51 -13.60
C ASP A 363 -24.91 -21.55 -12.45
N LEU A 364 -24.82 -20.45 -11.73
CA LEU A 364 -23.90 -20.28 -10.62
C LEU A 364 -24.25 -21.18 -9.43
N ALA A 365 -25.55 -21.47 -9.23
CA ALA A 365 -26.05 -22.38 -8.23
C ALA A 365 -25.54 -23.81 -8.46
N SER A 366 -25.57 -24.32 -9.70
CA SER A 366 -25.01 -25.64 -9.98
C SER A 366 -23.47 -25.68 -9.99
N LEU A 367 -22.80 -24.53 -10.12
CA LEU A 367 -21.36 -24.43 -9.93
C LEU A 367 -20.97 -24.52 -8.45
N CYS A 368 -21.86 -24.14 -7.53
CA CYS A 368 -21.63 -24.29 -6.09
C CYS A 368 -21.51 -25.78 -5.69
N GLY A 369 -20.76 -26.06 -4.64
CA GLY A 369 -20.44 -27.41 -4.18
C GLY A 369 -19.49 -27.39 -2.98
N GLU A 370 -18.67 -28.43 -2.81
CA GLU A 370 -17.67 -28.47 -1.73
C GLU A 370 -16.62 -27.36 -1.88
N THR A 371 -16.24 -27.07 -3.13
CA THR A 371 -15.19 -26.11 -3.49
C THR A 371 -15.68 -24.66 -3.44
N VAL A 372 -16.90 -24.39 -3.91
CA VAL A 372 -17.51 -23.06 -3.98
C VAL A 372 -18.78 -23.03 -3.10
N PRO A 373 -18.72 -22.42 -1.91
CA PRO A 373 -19.85 -22.36 -1.00
C PRO A 373 -20.96 -21.44 -1.50
N ALA A 374 -22.19 -21.94 -1.57
CA ALA A 374 -23.37 -21.14 -1.89
C ALA A 374 -23.65 -20.06 -0.84
N GLU A 375 -23.20 -20.29 0.40
CA GLU A 375 -23.40 -19.39 1.53
C GLU A 375 -22.72 -18.03 1.31
N VAL A 376 -21.72 -17.92 0.43
CA VAL A 376 -21.04 -16.65 0.11
C VAL A 376 -21.99 -15.61 -0.48
N PHE A 377 -23.05 -16.07 -1.15
CA PHE A 377 -24.09 -15.20 -1.70
C PHE A 377 -25.11 -14.76 -0.65
N ASP A 378 -25.02 -15.29 0.58
CA ASP A 378 -25.81 -14.89 1.74
C ASP A 378 -24.90 -14.29 2.82
N LYS A 379 -24.85 -12.96 2.88
CA LYS A 379 -23.96 -12.25 3.82
C LYS A 379 -24.33 -12.48 5.29
N GLU A 380 -25.54 -12.95 5.59
CA GLU A 380 -25.92 -13.34 6.96
C GLU A 380 -25.32 -14.71 7.33
N ALA A 381 -25.24 -15.62 6.36
CA ALA A 381 -24.67 -16.95 6.55
C ALA A 381 -23.13 -16.96 6.43
N TRP A 382 -22.56 -16.03 5.65
CA TRP A 382 -21.13 -15.95 5.40
C TRP A 382 -20.39 -15.15 6.48
N THR A 383 -19.85 -15.87 7.47
CA THR A 383 -19.09 -15.31 8.59
C THR A 383 -17.59 -15.57 8.44
N ILE A 384 -16.77 -14.82 9.20
CA ILE A 384 -15.31 -15.04 9.29
C ILE A 384 -15.02 -16.50 9.64
N ASP A 385 -15.73 -17.07 10.62
CA ASP A 385 -15.58 -18.47 11.03
C ASP A 385 -16.00 -19.47 9.95
N ALA A 386 -17.04 -19.17 9.18
CA ALA A 386 -17.44 -20.02 8.06
C ALA A 386 -16.35 -20.02 6.97
N ALA A 387 -15.84 -18.85 6.60
CA ALA A 387 -14.80 -18.71 5.59
C ALA A 387 -13.47 -19.34 6.03
N TYR A 388 -13.09 -19.16 7.30
CA TYR A 388 -11.91 -19.81 7.87
C TYR A 388 -12.03 -21.34 7.88
N ARG A 389 -13.15 -21.89 8.36
CA ARG A 389 -13.36 -23.35 8.36
C ARG A 389 -13.36 -23.96 6.96
N LYS A 390 -13.79 -23.19 5.95
CA LYS A 390 -13.74 -23.60 4.55
C LYS A 390 -12.39 -23.31 3.88
N GLY A 391 -11.39 -22.81 4.62
CA GLY A 391 -10.00 -22.67 4.17
C GLY A 391 -9.75 -21.50 3.22
N PHE A 392 -10.46 -20.38 3.38
CA PHE A 392 -10.25 -19.19 2.55
C PHE A 392 -9.10 -18.29 3.01
N PHE A 393 -8.65 -18.42 4.27
CA PHE A 393 -7.51 -17.67 4.82
C PHE A 393 -6.93 -18.40 6.05
N ASP A 394 -5.71 -18.02 6.44
CA ASP A 394 -4.95 -18.64 7.54
C ASP A 394 -5.28 -18.05 8.93
N ASP A 395 -4.70 -18.65 9.97
CA ASP A 395 -4.88 -18.25 11.37
C ASP A 395 -4.47 -16.79 11.62
N GLY A 396 -3.40 -16.33 10.97
CA GLY A 396 -2.89 -14.98 11.13
C GLY A 396 -3.83 -13.94 10.54
N HIS A 397 -4.37 -14.22 9.36
CA HIS A 397 -5.35 -13.36 8.72
C HIS A 397 -6.68 -13.35 9.48
N LYS A 398 -7.14 -14.52 9.95
CA LYS A 398 -8.32 -14.62 10.82
C LYS A 398 -8.17 -13.73 12.06
N PHE A 399 -7.05 -13.86 12.75
CA PHE A 399 -6.75 -13.06 13.94
C PHE A 399 -6.75 -11.56 13.62
N GLY A 400 -6.15 -11.15 12.49
CA GLY A 400 -6.19 -9.76 12.03
C GLY A 400 -7.60 -9.22 11.80
N LEU A 401 -8.49 -10.03 11.20
CA LEU A 401 -9.89 -9.64 11.00
C LEU A 401 -10.64 -9.52 12.32
N GLU A 402 -10.38 -10.41 13.29
CA GLU A 402 -11.03 -10.39 14.61
C GLU A 402 -10.56 -9.24 15.51
N VAL A 403 -9.26 -8.92 15.48
CA VAL A 403 -8.68 -7.81 16.27
C VAL A 403 -9.24 -6.44 15.85
N GLU A 404 -9.58 -6.28 14.58
CA GLU A 404 -10.21 -5.05 14.05
C GLU A 404 -11.76 -5.08 14.14
N ASP A 405 -12.34 -5.92 15.01
CA ASP A 405 -13.80 -6.08 15.16
C ASP A 405 -14.52 -6.38 13.83
N GLY A 406 -13.84 -7.15 12.97
CA GLY A 406 -14.34 -7.52 11.65
C GLY A 406 -14.52 -6.33 10.70
N LYS A 407 -13.93 -5.16 10.96
CA LYS A 407 -14.10 -3.97 10.12
C LYS A 407 -13.80 -4.26 8.66
N LYS A 408 -12.65 -4.87 8.38
CA LYS A 408 -12.24 -5.29 7.03
C LYS A 408 -13.09 -6.42 6.46
N TRP A 409 -13.63 -7.29 7.31
CA TRP A 409 -14.59 -8.31 6.86
C TRP A 409 -15.89 -7.69 6.37
N LYS A 410 -16.36 -6.61 7.02
CA LYS A 410 -17.60 -5.90 6.63
C LYS A 410 -17.49 -5.29 5.22
N GLU A 411 -16.27 -4.99 4.76
CA GLU A 411 -15.96 -4.52 3.40
C GLU A 411 -16.05 -5.61 2.33
N PHE A 412 -16.07 -6.89 2.71
CA PHE A 412 -16.35 -7.99 1.78
C PHE A 412 -17.84 -8.03 1.41
N TYR A 413 -18.13 -8.09 0.12
CA TYR A 413 -19.46 -8.34 -0.42
C TYR A 413 -19.36 -8.90 -1.83
N VAL A 414 -20.44 -9.54 -2.27
CA VAL A 414 -20.59 -10.03 -3.64
C VAL A 414 -21.41 -9.04 -4.46
N VAL A 415 -20.91 -8.73 -5.66
CA VAL A 415 -21.66 -8.01 -6.69
C VAL A 415 -21.84 -8.91 -7.89
N ILE A 416 -23.05 -8.96 -8.42
CA ILE A 416 -23.35 -9.65 -9.68
C ILE A 416 -23.80 -8.58 -10.67
N SER A 417 -23.21 -8.55 -11.87
CA SER A 417 -23.68 -7.66 -12.94
C SER A 417 -24.23 -8.46 -14.11
N SER A 418 -25.37 -8.03 -14.64
CA SER A 418 -26.01 -8.61 -15.82
C SER A 418 -26.53 -7.52 -16.75
N THR A 419 -26.49 -7.78 -18.06
CA THR A 419 -27.07 -6.89 -19.07
C THR A 419 -28.57 -7.09 -19.22
N PHE A 420 -29.19 -7.99 -18.45
CA PHE A 420 -30.62 -8.22 -18.48
C PHE A 420 -31.38 -7.02 -17.92
N ASP A 421 -32.60 -6.83 -18.43
CA ASP A 421 -33.61 -6.01 -17.75
C ASP A 421 -34.20 -6.77 -16.56
N LEU A 422 -35.07 -6.11 -15.80
CA LEU A 422 -35.68 -6.67 -14.60
C LEU A 422 -36.52 -7.93 -14.89
N GLU A 423 -37.30 -7.93 -15.98
CA GLU A 423 -38.19 -9.04 -16.31
C GLU A 423 -37.38 -10.30 -16.66
N MET A 424 -36.37 -10.14 -17.53
CA MET A 424 -35.47 -11.22 -17.91
C MET A 424 -34.63 -11.69 -16.73
N ALA A 425 -34.18 -10.78 -15.85
CA ALA A 425 -33.48 -11.16 -14.62
C ALA A 425 -34.36 -12.02 -13.70
N GLN A 426 -35.61 -11.63 -13.45
CA GLN A 426 -36.52 -12.42 -12.61
C GLN A 426 -36.79 -13.81 -13.20
N LYS A 427 -36.95 -13.90 -14.53
CA LYS A 427 -37.22 -15.17 -15.21
C LYS A 427 -36.00 -16.09 -15.29
N SER A 428 -34.82 -15.52 -15.56
CA SER A 428 -33.64 -16.28 -15.94
C SER A 428 -32.57 -16.37 -14.86
N LEU A 429 -32.54 -15.45 -13.89
CA LEU A 429 -31.51 -15.39 -12.85
C LEU A 429 -31.97 -15.94 -11.48
N SER A 430 -33.27 -15.96 -11.22
CA SER A 430 -33.84 -16.34 -9.92
C SER A 430 -33.49 -17.75 -9.44
N ASN A 431 -33.40 -18.71 -10.36
CA ASN A 431 -33.09 -20.11 -10.05
C ASN A 431 -31.60 -20.45 -10.18
N VAL A 432 -30.79 -19.55 -10.75
CA VAL A 432 -29.37 -19.81 -11.06
C VAL A 432 -28.42 -19.05 -10.14
N ILE A 433 -28.89 -18.02 -9.44
CA ILE A 433 -28.11 -17.30 -8.44
C ILE A 433 -28.54 -17.77 -7.05
N PRO A 434 -27.62 -18.26 -6.21
CA PRO A 434 -27.94 -18.61 -4.83
C PRO A 434 -28.44 -17.39 -4.03
N SER A 435 -29.47 -17.59 -3.21
CA SER A 435 -30.05 -16.53 -2.36
C SER A 435 -30.48 -15.28 -3.13
N PHE A 436 -30.98 -15.46 -4.37
CA PHE A 436 -31.39 -14.36 -5.25
C PHE A 436 -32.40 -13.41 -4.58
N ASP A 437 -33.34 -13.95 -3.80
CA ASP A 437 -34.36 -13.22 -3.05
C ASP A 437 -33.79 -12.29 -1.98
N LYS A 438 -32.56 -12.55 -1.51
CA LYS A 438 -31.88 -11.73 -0.51
C LYS A 438 -31.09 -10.57 -1.11
N LEU A 439 -30.90 -10.52 -2.43
CA LEU A 439 -30.06 -9.52 -3.10
C LEU A 439 -30.72 -8.13 -3.14
N ALA A 440 -29.90 -7.11 -2.96
CA ALA A 440 -30.25 -5.75 -3.32
C ALA A 440 -30.20 -5.60 -4.85
N VAL A 441 -31.35 -5.46 -5.50
CA VAL A 441 -31.42 -5.34 -6.97
C VAL A 441 -31.38 -3.87 -7.37
N LEU A 442 -30.30 -3.45 -8.01
CA LEU A 442 -30.11 -2.10 -8.56
C LEU A 442 -30.26 -2.14 -10.09
N ILE A 443 -31.13 -1.28 -10.62
CA ILE A 443 -31.35 -1.14 -12.07
C ILE A 443 -30.72 0.19 -12.49
N VAL A 444 -29.73 0.14 -13.38
CA VAL A 444 -29.12 1.37 -13.89
C VAL A 444 -30.00 1.91 -15.00
N ASP A 445 -30.48 3.14 -14.84
CA ASP A 445 -31.29 3.83 -15.85
C ASP A 445 -30.45 4.12 -17.10
N PRO A 446 -30.76 3.54 -18.27
CA PRO A 446 -30.04 3.81 -19.51
C PRO A 446 -30.03 5.28 -19.93
N ALA A 447 -31.06 6.06 -19.55
CA ALA A 447 -31.13 7.48 -19.88
C ALA A 447 -30.12 8.33 -19.10
N SER A 448 -29.50 7.79 -18.04
CA SER A 448 -28.61 8.53 -17.14
C SER A 448 -27.14 8.61 -17.58
N ILE A 449 -26.78 7.98 -18.71
CA ILE A 449 -25.40 7.89 -19.23
C ILE A 449 -25.10 8.96 -20.32
N ALA A 450 -26.03 9.89 -20.53
CA ALA A 450 -25.95 10.92 -21.57
C ALA A 450 -24.73 11.87 -21.48
#